data_AF-A0A290QFR1-F1
#
_entry.id   AF-A0A290QFR1-F1
#
_cell.length_a   1.000
_cell.length_b   1.000
_cell.length_c   1.000
_cell.angle_alpha   90.00
_cell.angle_beta   90.00
_cell.angle_gamma   90.00
#
_symmetry.space_group_name_H-M   'P 1'
#
loop_
_entity.id
_entity.type
_entity.pdbx_description
1 polymer ?
#
loop_
_entity_poly.entity_id
_entity_poly.type
_entity_poly.pdbx_seq_one_letter_code
_entity_poly.pdbx_strand_id
1 'polypeptide(L)'
;MPRKAKSAESDTHSEAVETAIERTQNATPEGGTPGADLAPGGINDKIRNLIRLSKEQGYLTFDDINEALPESVENQEEIDNVLSILQNLEIEILEPDQVEDYKQRQEEAEEEESRTSQNDILDDPVRMYLKQMGQVPLLTREQEVEISKRIENAELKAQEALFESAIVGRYIGTLGAKLLNREERFDRIVIDKKIESREAYFKNLPKLVEGTQDGEANVADAWEEYLKTKDEAGKKKVHAKFKKRESAYKAHFGKFFFKLKVYEEYLEQINPLLAEIEQIFAQIDRAKHPKTKKDAAIDTKPLNARLRQIEAEQRLTAAELLEIVKKTGVHVREAHKAKTEMVEANLRLVISIAKKYTNRGLSFLDLIQEGNMGLMKAVEKFEYRRGYKFSTYATWWIRQAITRSIADQARTIRIPVHMIETLNKVMQVQKQLLQEFGHEPTPEEVADEMNLPVERVQQIMKMAQQPISLQSPVGDGDDTSFGDFIEDKSAENPYDMTAFSLLREKIIDVLDSLTDRERRVLSLRFGLIDGYSRTLEEVGKQFKVTRERIRQIEAKALRKMRHPTRIRQLHGFFDAEQIDNAQNLLKQVSMKKPDGTTPPLPVR
;
A
#
# COMPACT_ATOMS: atom_id res chain seq x y z
N MET A 1 -6.55 -36.62 9.05
CA MET A 1 -5.13 -37.04 9.08
C MET A 1 -4.69 -37.12 10.54
N PRO A 2 -3.92 -38.14 10.95
CA PRO A 2 -3.78 -38.48 12.35
C PRO A 2 -2.92 -37.45 13.10
N ARG A 3 -3.36 -37.10 14.32
CA ARG A 3 -2.63 -36.29 15.29
C ARG A 3 -1.35 -37.04 15.70
N LYS A 4 -0.19 -36.54 15.30
CA LYS A 4 1.10 -36.84 15.91
C LYS A 4 1.60 -35.56 16.56
N ALA A 5 1.86 -35.62 17.87
CA ALA A 5 2.66 -34.74 18.72
C ALA A 5 1.96 -34.52 20.07
N LYS A 6 2.06 -35.51 20.96
CA LYS A 6 1.89 -35.34 22.42
C LYS A 6 2.64 -36.45 23.18
N SER A 7 3.80 -36.85 22.67
CA SER A 7 4.58 -38.02 23.14
C SER A 7 6.08 -37.73 23.18
N ALA A 8 6.49 -36.51 23.55
CA ALA A 8 7.91 -36.16 23.66
C ALA A 8 8.27 -35.71 25.08
N GLU A 9 7.40 -34.93 25.74
CA GLU A 9 7.63 -34.48 27.13
C GLU A 9 7.27 -35.54 28.19
N SER A 10 6.39 -36.49 27.86
CA SER A 10 6.09 -37.64 28.75
C SER A 10 7.23 -38.66 28.80
N ASP A 11 8.02 -38.76 27.73
CA ASP A 11 9.11 -39.74 27.60
C ASP A 11 10.39 -39.25 28.30
N THR A 12 10.66 -37.93 28.29
CA THR A 12 11.84 -37.33 28.95
C THR A 12 11.80 -37.44 30.47
N HIS A 13 10.60 -37.37 31.08
CA HIS A 13 10.43 -37.59 32.52
C HIS A 13 10.41 -39.08 32.91
N SER A 14 10.28 -40.01 31.96
CA SER A 14 10.43 -41.45 32.21
C SER A 14 11.90 -41.84 32.28
N GLU A 15 12.72 -41.35 31.34
CA GLU A 15 14.16 -41.60 31.30
C GLU A 15 14.90 -40.97 32.50
N ALA A 16 14.50 -39.77 32.95
CA ALA A 16 15.12 -39.10 34.10
C ALA A 16 14.90 -39.84 35.43
N VAL A 17 13.78 -40.57 35.56
CA VAL A 17 13.43 -41.31 36.77
C VAL A 17 14.03 -42.73 36.73
N GLU A 18 14.07 -43.39 35.57
CA GLU A 18 14.82 -44.65 35.40
C GLU A 18 16.32 -44.45 35.66
N THR A 19 16.91 -43.35 35.19
CA THR A 19 18.32 -43.02 35.44
C THR A 19 18.63 -42.66 36.90
N ALA A 20 17.67 -42.11 37.65
CA ALA A 20 17.82 -41.86 39.09
C ALA A 20 17.73 -43.16 39.93
N ILE A 21 16.90 -44.12 39.49
CA ILE A 21 16.77 -45.45 40.11
C ILE A 21 18.02 -46.32 39.82
N GLU A 22 18.62 -46.22 38.63
CA GLU A 22 19.89 -46.90 38.32
C GLU A 22 21.08 -46.33 39.11
N ARG A 23 21.09 -45.01 39.37
CA ARG A 23 22.14 -44.36 40.18
C ARG A 23 22.09 -44.75 41.65
N THR A 24 20.92 -45.05 42.19
CA THR A 24 20.74 -45.47 43.59
C THR A 24 21.00 -46.96 43.82
N GLN A 25 20.89 -47.81 42.79
CA GLN A 25 21.28 -49.23 42.87
C GLN A 25 22.80 -49.47 42.77
N ASN A 26 23.55 -48.57 42.12
CA ASN A 26 25.00 -48.69 41.92
C ASN A 26 25.85 -48.15 43.09
N ALA A 27 25.24 -47.72 44.19
CA ALA A 27 25.94 -47.28 45.39
C ALA A 27 25.75 -48.29 46.54
N THR A 28 26.29 -49.50 46.39
CA THR A 28 26.58 -50.39 47.52
C THR A 28 28.10 -50.42 47.77
N PRO A 29 28.58 -50.27 49.03
CA PRO A 29 30.00 -50.37 49.33
C PRO A 29 30.48 -51.83 49.20
N GLU A 30 31.62 -52.03 48.55
CA GLU A 30 32.28 -53.32 48.43
C GLU A 30 32.57 -53.94 49.81
N GLY A 31 31.96 -55.08 50.12
CA GLY A 31 32.40 -55.97 51.20
C GLY A 31 31.30 -56.60 52.05
N GLY A 32 30.56 -57.58 51.51
CA GLY A 32 29.66 -58.44 52.28
C GLY A 32 28.78 -59.31 51.39
N THR A 33 28.67 -60.59 51.70
CA THR A 33 28.02 -61.67 50.93
C THR A 33 26.60 -61.35 50.39
N PRO A 34 26.26 -61.78 49.15
CA PRO A 34 24.94 -61.55 48.57
C PRO A 34 23.94 -62.60 49.06
N GLY A 35 22.96 -62.17 49.86
CA GLY A 35 21.87 -63.04 50.28
C GLY A 35 20.86 -62.33 51.16
N ALA A 36 19.88 -61.67 50.53
CA ALA A 36 18.47 -61.51 50.94
C ALA A 36 17.89 -60.20 50.39
N ASP A 37 17.45 -60.21 49.13
CA ASP A 37 16.46 -59.25 48.65
C ASP A 37 15.60 -59.94 47.59
N LEU A 38 14.44 -60.43 48.02
CA LEU A 38 13.28 -60.82 47.19
C LEU A 38 12.12 -61.12 48.16
N ALA A 39 11.60 -60.06 48.79
CA ALA A 39 10.28 -60.08 49.42
C ALA A 39 9.42 -58.99 48.73
N PRO A 40 8.21 -59.32 48.24
CA PRO A 40 7.31 -58.33 47.65
C PRO A 40 6.72 -57.48 48.78
N GLY A 41 7.04 -56.17 48.81
CA GLY A 41 6.54 -55.26 49.84
C GLY A 41 7.48 -54.14 50.30
N GLY A 42 8.64 -53.95 49.65
CA GLY A 42 9.63 -52.93 50.03
C GLY A 42 9.19 -51.49 49.76
N ILE A 43 9.73 -50.55 50.54
CA ILE A 43 9.48 -49.09 50.50
C ILE A 43 9.62 -48.50 49.09
N ASN A 44 10.58 -49.00 48.30
CA ASN A 44 10.83 -48.53 46.93
C ASN A 44 9.67 -48.81 45.95
N ASP A 45 8.95 -49.92 46.09
CA ASP A 45 7.80 -50.21 45.21
C ASP A 45 6.58 -49.34 45.57
N LYS A 46 6.45 -48.95 46.85
CA LYS A 46 5.41 -48.01 47.31
C LYS A 46 5.68 -46.60 46.80
N ILE A 47 6.94 -46.14 46.81
CA ILE A 47 7.34 -44.85 46.22
C ILE A 47 7.04 -44.81 44.72
N ARG A 48 7.29 -45.91 43.97
CA ARG A 48 6.93 -45.98 42.55
C ARG A 48 5.43 -45.85 42.32
N ASN A 49 4.60 -46.44 43.18
CA ASN A 49 3.15 -46.30 43.09
C ASN A 49 2.69 -44.86 43.37
N LEU A 50 3.29 -44.17 44.34
CA LEU A 50 3.03 -42.75 44.62
C LEU A 50 3.45 -41.85 43.44
N ILE A 51 4.62 -42.09 42.84
CA ILE A 51 5.07 -41.35 41.64
C ILE A 51 4.11 -41.57 40.47
N ARG A 52 3.58 -42.79 40.29
CA ARG A 52 2.60 -43.07 39.24
C ARG A 52 1.26 -42.37 39.49
N LEU A 53 0.79 -42.36 40.74
CA LEU A 53 -0.45 -41.67 41.12
C LEU A 53 -0.32 -40.15 40.91
N SER A 54 0.83 -39.58 41.29
CA SER A 54 1.18 -38.18 41.02
C SER A 54 1.24 -37.86 39.52
N LYS A 55 1.76 -38.76 38.67
CA LYS A 55 1.75 -38.58 37.21
C LYS A 55 0.34 -38.58 36.60
N GLU A 56 -0.61 -39.32 37.19
CA GLU A 56 -1.99 -39.40 36.70
C GLU A 56 -2.84 -38.21 37.18
N GLN A 57 -2.60 -37.70 38.39
CA GLN A 57 -3.41 -36.64 39.00
C GLN A 57 -2.75 -35.25 38.99
N GLY A 58 -1.44 -35.16 38.77
CA GLY A 58 -0.67 -33.91 38.81
C GLY A 58 -0.34 -33.40 40.21
N TYR A 59 -0.97 -33.94 41.26
CA TYR A 59 -0.75 -33.62 42.66
C TYR A 59 -0.79 -34.90 43.52
N LEU A 60 -0.41 -34.79 44.78
CA LEU A 60 -0.51 -35.89 45.75
C LEU A 60 -1.03 -35.36 47.09
N THR A 61 -1.95 -36.05 47.76
CA THR A 61 -2.45 -35.58 49.08
C THR A 61 -1.70 -36.23 50.24
N PHE A 62 -1.70 -35.57 51.40
CA PHE A 62 -1.15 -36.17 52.63
C PHE A 62 -1.83 -37.48 53.03
N ASP A 63 -3.12 -37.64 52.72
CA ASP A 63 -3.86 -38.87 52.97
C ASP A 63 -3.40 -40.00 52.04
N ASP A 64 -3.09 -39.71 50.76
CA ASP A 64 -2.55 -40.70 49.82
C ASP A 64 -1.17 -41.22 50.25
N ILE A 65 -0.32 -40.34 50.82
CA ILE A 65 0.99 -40.71 51.37
C ILE A 65 0.82 -41.63 52.58
N ASN A 66 -0.10 -41.28 53.47
CA ASN A 66 -0.37 -42.04 54.69
C ASN A 66 -1.04 -43.39 54.41
N GLU A 67 -1.92 -43.46 53.41
CA GLU A 67 -2.58 -44.72 52.99
C GLU A 67 -1.62 -45.66 52.27
N ALA A 68 -0.72 -45.13 51.43
CA ALA A 68 0.30 -45.94 50.76
C ALA A 68 1.37 -46.49 51.73
N LEU A 69 1.48 -45.96 52.94
CA LEU A 69 2.45 -46.35 53.96
C LEU A 69 1.78 -46.90 55.25
N PRO A 70 1.20 -48.13 55.26
CA PRO A 70 0.62 -48.70 56.48
C PRO A 70 1.64 -49.45 57.37
N GLU A 71 1.58 -49.17 58.68
CA GLU A 71 2.03 -49.94 59.88
C GLU A 71 3.48 -50.47 59.98
N SER A 72 4.37 -50.19 59.02
CA SER A 72 5.78 -50.66 59.08
C SER A 72 6.83 -49.55 59.24
N VAL A 73 6.41 -48.30 59.43
CA VAL A 73 7.28 -47.14 59.56
C VAL A 73 6.98 -46.43 60.88
N GLU A 74 7.65 -46.86 61.97
CA GLU A 74 7.63 -46.12 63.25
C GLU A 74 8.65 -44.96 63.26
N ASN A 75 9.52 -44.87 62.23
CA ASN A 75 10.55 -43.84 62.13
C ASN A 75 10.05 -42.61 61.36
N GLN A 76 9.83 -41.52 62.10
CA GLN A 76 9.49 -40.21 61.55
C GLN A 76 10.53 -39.70 60.51
N GLU A 77 11.79 -40.11 60.65
CA GLU A 77 12.89 -39.79 59.72
C GLU A 77 12.71 -40.41 58.31
N GLU A 78 12.07 -41.58 58.20
CA GLU A 78 11.85 -42.22 56.89
C GLU A 78 10.74 -41.53 56.10
N ILE A 79 9.71 -41.04 56.79
CA ILE A 79 8.62 -40.25 56.18
C ILE A 79 9.18 -38.91 55.70
N ASP A 80 10.03 -38.25 56.49
CA ASP A 80 10.69 -37.00 56.11
C ASP A 80 11.62 -37.21 54.89
N ASN A 81 12.31 -38.35 54.81
CA ASN A 81 13.11 -38.71 53.64
C ASN A 81 12.23 -38.90 52.40
N VAL A 82 11.08 -39.59 52.50
CA VAL A 82 10.14 -39.74 51.37
C VAL A 82 9.57 -38.40 50.93
N LEU A 83 9.18 -37.53 51.87
CA LEU A 83 8.71 -36.17 51.57
C LEU A 83 9.80 -35.34 50.87
N SER A 84 11.05 -35.45 51.30
CA SER A 84 12.17 -34.75 50.65
C SER A 84 12.44 -35.25 49.22
N ILE A 85 12.26 -36.55 48.97
CA ILE A 85 12.40 -37.14 47.62
C ILE A 85 11.27 -36.66 46.72
N LEU A 86 10.04 -36.59 47.22
CA LEU A 86 8.89 -36.09 46.45
C LEU A 86 9.00 -34.59 46.16
N GLN A 87 9.50 -33.78 47.11
CA GLN A 87 9.79 -32.36 46.89
C GLN A 87 10.92 -32.14 45.87
N ASN A 88 11.98 -32.94 45.90
CA ASN A 88 13.06 -32.88 44.91
C ASN A 88 12.62 -33.29 43.50
N LEU A 89 11.52 -34.04 43.39
CA LEU A 89 10.88 -34.41 42.12
C LEU A 89 9.83 -33.40 41.66
N GLU A 90 9.74 -32.23 42.32
CA GLU A 90 8.79 -31.13 42.03
C GLU A 90 7.32 -31.56 42.09
N ILE A 91 6.99 -32.57 42.91
CA ILE A 91 5.61 -33.00 43.12
C ILE A 91 4.97 -32.12 44.19
N GLU A 92 3.90 -31.39 43.84
CA GLU A 92 3.14 -30.58 44.79
C GLU A 92 2.28 -31.47 45.69
N ILE A 93 2.54 -31.40 46.99
CA ILE A 93 1.78 -32.10 48.03
C ILE A 93 0.72 -31.14 48.57
N LEU A 94 -0.55 -31.51 48.44
CA LEU A 94 -1.69 -30.68 48.81
C LEU A 94 -2.41 -31.23 50.04
N GLU A 95 -2.94 -30.32 50.87
CA GLU A 95 -3.93 -30.69 51.89
C GLU A 95 -5.29 -30.95 51.23
N PRO A 96 -6.15 -31.83 51.80
CA PRO A 96 -7.44 -32.20 51.19
C PRO A 96 -8.33 -31.00 50.83
N ASP A 97 -8.30 -29.95 51.65
CA ASP A 97 -9.06 -28.71 51.46
C ASP A 97 -8.52 -27.83 50.32
N GLN A 98 -7.26 -28.03 49.90
CA GLN A 98 -6.59 -27.24 48.86
C GLN A 98 -6.67 -27.89 47.47
N VAL A 99 -7.20 -29.11 47.39
CA VAL A 99 -7.34 -29.86 46.13
C VAL A 99 -8.36 -29.22 45.20
N GLU A 100 -9.46 -28.66 45.73
CA GLU A 100 -10.48 -27.98 44.92
C GLU A 100 -9.93 -26.68 44.29
N ASP A 101 -9.23 -25.86 45.07
CA ASP A 101 -8.58 -24.63 44.61
C ASP A 101 -7.47 -24.89 43.57
N TYR A 102 -6.79 -26.03 43.67
CA TYR A 102 -5.76 -26.44 42.71
C TYR A 102 -6.36 -26.89 41.38
N LYS A 103 -7.44 -27.69 41.42
CA LYS A 103 -8.19 -28.08 40.22
C LYS A 103 -8.78 -26.86 39.52
N GLN A 104 -9.34 -25.92 40.29
CA GLN A 104 -9.89 -24.70 39.72
C GLN A 104 -8.81 -23.81 39.07
N ARG A 105 -7.61 -23.70 39.67
CA ARG A 105 -6.47 -23.01 39.06
C ARG A 105 -5.94 -23.70 37.80
N GLN A 106 -5.90 -25.03 37.76
CA GLN A 106 -5.53 -25.76 36.55
C GLN A 106 -6.58 -25.58 35.46
N GLU A 107 -7.87 -25.67 35.78
CA GLU A 107 -8.96 -25.40 34.83
C GLU A 107 -8.91 -23.96 34.31
N GLU A 108 -8.66 -22.97 35.18
CA GLU A 108 -8.49 -21.56 34.78
C GLU A 108 -7.26 -21.36 33.89
N ALA A 109 -6.12 -22.00 34.19
CA ALA A 109 -4.91 -21.94 33.37
C ALA A 109 -5.09 -22.64 32.01
N GLU A 110 -5.74 -23.80 31.96
CA GLU A 110 -6.09 -24.47 30.71
C GLU A 110 -7.11 -23.66 29.89
N GLU A 111 -8.07 -23.00 30.55
CA GLU A 111 -8.99 -22.07 29.90
C GLU A 111 -8.25 -20.85 29.34
N GLU A 112 -7.33 -20.25 30.08
CA GLU A 112 -6.50 -19.12 29.61
C GLU A 112 -5.57 -19.52 28.46
N GLU A 113 -4.91 -20.69 28.51
CA GLU A 113 -4.12 -21.23 27.40
C GLU A 113 -4.98 -21.51 26.16
N SER A 114 -6.20 -22.04 26.35
CA SER A 114 -7.11 -22.26 25.24
C SER A 114 -7.61 -20.95 24.61
N ARG A 115 -7.84 -19.90 25.44
CA ARG A 115 -8.25 -18.57 24.99
C ARG A 115 -7.12 -17.82 24.28
N THR A 116 -5.91 -17.86 24.80
CA THR A 116 -4.71 -17.30 24.15
C THR A 116 -4.41 -18.00 22.84
N SER A 117 -4.48 -19.34 22.79
CA SER A 117 -4.35 -20.12 21.55
C SER A 117 -5.38 -19.73 20.48
N GLN A 118 -6.62 -19.44 20.90
CA GLN A 118 -7.70 -19.01 20.01
C GLN A 118 -7.52 -17.55 19.56
N ASN A 119 -6.98 -16.69 20.43
CA ASN A 119 -6.67 -15.28 20.14
C ASN A 119 -5.45 -15.13 19.21
N ASP A 120 -4.41 -15.95 19.37
CA ASP A 120 -3.25 -15.98 18.47
C ASP A 120 -3.63 -16.39 17.03
N ILE A 121 -4.72 -17.13 16.85
CA ILE A 121 -5.28 -17.46 15.52
C ILE A 121 -6.03 -16.26 14.91
N LEU A 122 -6.54 -15.35 15.74
CA LEU A 122 -7.21 -14.11 15.34
C LEU A 122 -6.21 -12.97 15.07
N ASP A 123 -5.04 -12.99 15.71
CA ASP A 123 -4.06 -11.91 15.67
C ASP A 123 -3.14 -11.91 14.43
N ASP A 124 -3.08 -12.99 13.64
CA ASP A 124 -2.39 -12.99 12.33
C ASP A 124 -3.38 -12.74 11.17
N PRO A 125 -3.38 -11.53 10.58
CA PRO A 125 -4.26 -11.21 9.44
C PRO A 125 -4.01 -12.11 8.23
N VAL A 126 -2.79 -12.65 8.06
CA VAL A 126 -2.46 -13.59 6.98
C VAL A 126 -3.23 -14.89 7.17
N ARG A 127 -3.22 -15.44 8.39
CA ARG A 127 -3.93 -16.68 8.72
C ARG A 127 -5.44 -16.52 8.61
N MET A 128 -5.98 -15.39 9.07
CA MET A 128 -7.40 -15.04 8.90
C MET A 128 -7.78 -15.02 7.41
N TYR A 129 -6.99 -14.34 6.59
CA TYR A 129 -7.24 -14.24 5.14
C TYR A 129 -7.16 -15.60 4.44
N LEU A 130 -6.16 -16.43 4.77
CA LEU A 130 -6.02 -17.78 4.22
C LEU A 130 -7.20 -18.68 4.58
N LYS A 131 -7.72 -18.56 5.81
CA LYS A 131 -8.89 -19.30 6.29
C LYS A 131 -10.15 -18.90 5.53
N GLN A 132 -10.42 -17.59 5.37
CA GLN A 132 -11.58 -17.09 4.63
C GLN A 132 -11.55 -17.52 3.15
N MET A 133 -10.41 -17.33 2.49
CA MET A 133 -10.22 -17.77 1.11
C MET A 133 -10.38 -19.29 0.95
N GLY A 134 -9.94 -20.05 1.95
CA GLY A 134 -10.05 -21.52 1.99
C GLY A 134 -11.48 -22.04 1.85
N GLN A 135 -12.49 -21.25 2.21
CA GLN A 135 -13.91 -21.63 2.19
C GLN A 135 -14.50 -21.70 0.77
N VAL A 136 -13.96 -20.92 -0.18
CA VAL A 136 -14.48 -20.85 -1.56
C VAL A 136 -13.90 -22.01 -2.37
N PRO A 137 -14.71 -22.88 -3.02
CA PRO A 137 -14.20 -23.99 -3.81
C PRO A 137 -13.45 -23.52 -5.07
N LEU A 138 -12.56 -24.38 -5.59
CA LEU A 138 -11.88 -24.15 -6.87
C LEU A 138 -12.86 -24.35 -8.03
N LEU A 139 -12.77 -23.51 -9.06
CA LEU A 139 -13.58 -23.65 -10.27
C LEU A 139 -12.98 -24.64 -11.26
N THR A 140 -13.84 -25.37 -11.95
CA THR A 140 -13.47 -26.13 -13.15
C THR A 140 -13.44 -25.21 -14.38
N ARG A 141 -12.80 -25.65 -15.47
CA ARG A 141 -12.76 -24.90 -16.74
C ARG A 141 -14.16 -24.61 -17.28
N GLU A 142 -15.10 -25.55 -17.12
CA GLU A 142 -16.48 -25.38 -17.59
C GLU A 142 -17.19 -24.29 -16.78
N GLN A 143 -17.00 -24.29 -15.46
CA GLN A 143 -17.54 -23.26 -14.57
C GLN A 143 -16.92 -21.89 -14.84
N GLU A 144 -15.63 -21.79 -15.15
CA GLU A 144 -14.98 -20.53 -15.57
C GLU A 144 -15.67 -19.94 -16.82
N VAL A 145 -15.98 -20.80 -17.80
CA VAL A 145 -16.67 -20.40 -19.04
C VAL A 145 -18.11 -20.02 -18.75
N GLU A 146 -18.81 -20.74 -17.88
CA GLU A 146 -20.18 -20.44 -17.47
C GLU A 146 -20.28 -19.07 -16.78
N ILE A 147 -19.40 -18.80 -15.81
CA ILE A 147 -19.35 -17.51 -15.13
C ILE A 147 -19.02 -16.39 -16.12
N SER A 148 -18.07 -16.62 -17.04
CA SER A 148 -17.73 -15.65 -18.09
C SER A 148 -18.92 -15.33 -19.01
N LYS A 149 -19.72 -16.35 -19.38
CA LYS A 149 -20.97 -16.16 -20.14
C LYS A 149 -22.02 -15.42 -19.32
N ARG A 150 -22.14 -15.72 -18.02
CA ARG A 150 -23.06 -15.03 -17.11
C ARG A 150 -22.71 -13.54 -16.99
N ILE A 151 -21.43 -13.21 -16.89
CA ILE A 151 -20.93 -11.83 -16.92
C ILE A 151 -21.33 -11.16 -18.25
N GLU A 152 -20.97 -11.75 -19.39
CA GLU A 152 -21.29 -11.19 -20.73
C GLU A 152 -22.80 -10.97 -20.91
N ASN A 153 -23.62 -11.94 -20.53
CA ASN A 153 -25.08 -11.86 -20.62
C ASN A 153 -25.67 -10.79 -19.69
N ALA A 154 -25.17 -10.66 -18.46
CA ALA A 154 -25.64 -9.64 -17.52
C ALA A 154 -25.25 -8.24 -17.99
N GLU A 155 -24.03 -8.06 -18.52
CA GLU A 155 -23.61 -6.78 -19.10
C GLU A 155 -24.44 -6.40 -20.33
N LEU A 156 -24.73 -7.36 -21.23
CA LEU A 156 -25.60 -7.14 -22.39
C LEU A 156 -27.03 -6.78 -21.97
N LYS A 157 -27.63 -7.51 -21.02
CA LYS A 157 -28.96 -7.20 -20.51
C LYS A 157 -29.03 -5.83 -19.83
N ALA A 158 -27.98 -5.44 -19.10
CA ALA A 158 -27.88 -4.11 -18.52
C ALA A 158 -27.84 -3.03 -19.60
N GLN A 159 -27.06 -3.23 -20.67
CA GLN A 159 -27.00 -2.32 -21.80
C GLN A 159 -28.33 -2.23 -22.55
N GLU A 160 -28.96 -3.37 -22.84
CA GLU A 160 -30.26 -3.43 -23.52
C GLU A 160 -31.35 -2.72 -22.70
N ALA A 161 -31.42 -2.99 -21.39
CA ALA A 161 -32.37 -2.31 -20.50
C ALA A 161 -32.14 -0.80 -20.49
N LEU A 162 -30.88 -0.34 -20.42
CA LEU A 162 -30.58 1.08 -20.44
C LEU A 162 -30.93 1.73 -21.79
N PHE A 163 -30.70 1.02 -22.90
CA PHE A 163 -31.01 1.49 -24.26
C PHE A 163 -32.53 1.52 -24.56
N GLU A 164 -33.37 0.95 -23.70
CA GLU A 164 -34.81 1.20 -23.72
C GLU A 164 -35.12 2.69 -23.51
N SER A 165 -34.24 3.42 -22.82
CA SER A 165 -34.35 4.87 -22.68
C SER A 165 -33.63 5.61 -23.81
N ALA A 166 -34.37 6.42 -24.57
CA ALA A 166 -33.82 7.22 -25.67
C ALA A 166 -32.89 8.33 -25.18
N ILE A 167 -33.08 8.84 -23.96
CA ILE A 167 -32.33 9.99 -23.44
C ILE A 167 -30.84 9.68 -23.22
N VAL A 168 -30.50 8.40 -23.04
CA VAL A 168 -29.11 7.91 -22.93
C VAL A 168 -28.33 8.24 -24.21
N GLY A 169 -29.00 8.28 -25.35
CA GLY A 169 -28.38 8.62 -26.63
C GLY A 169 -27.74 10.02 -26.63
N ARG A 170 -28.32 10.98 -25.91
CA ARG A 170 -27.72 12.32 -25.75
C ARG A 170 -26.37 12.23 -25.04
N TYR A 171 -26.28 11.41 -24.00
CA TYR A 171 -25.03 11.17 -23.29
C TYR A 171 -24.03 10.43 -24.17
N ILE A 172 -24.46 9.39 -24.90
CA ILE A 172 -23.60 8.64 -25.84
C ILE A 172 -23.04 9.56 -26.93
N GLY A 173 -23.89 10.38 -27.55
CA GLY A 173 -23.51 11.31 -28.62
C GLY A 173 -22.54 12.40 -28.14
N THR A 174 -22.78 12.97 -26.96
CA THR A 174 -21.86 13.95 -26.36
C THR A 174 -20.53 13.31 -26.00
N LEU A 175 -20.53 12.09 -25.45
CA LEU A 175 -19.30 11.37 -25.15
C LEU A 175 -18.52 10.99 -26.42
N GLY A 176 -19.23 10.59 -27.48
CA GLY A 176 -18.63 10.38 -28.80
C GLY A 176 -17.99 11.64 -29.37
N ALA A 177 -18.62 12.81 -29.21
CA ALA A 177 -18.05 14.09 -29.61
C ALA A 177 -16.79 14.45 -28.78
N LYS A 178 -16.80 14.23 -27.47
CA LYS A 178 -15.61 14.40 -26.61
C LYS A 178 -14.46 13.50 -27.02
N LEU A 179 -14.76 12.27 -27.44
CA LEU A 179 -13.77 11.32 -27.96
C LEU A 179 -13.16 11.81 -29.29
N LEU A 180 -13.95 12.42 -30.17
CA LEU A 180 -13.46 13.06 -31.40
C LEU A 180 -12.55 14.25 -31.11
N ASN A 181 -12.92 15.08 -30.13
CA ASN A 181 -12.16 16.27 -29.72
C ASN A 181 -10.89 15.93 -28.91
N ARG A 182 -10.63 14.65 -28.62
CA ARG A 182 -9.53 14.18 -27.77
C ARG A 182 -9.55 14.69 -26.32
N GLU A 183 -10.72 15.13 -25.85
CA GLU A 183 -10.93 15.46 -24.44
C GLU A 183 -10.91 14.19 -23.57
N GLU A 184 -11.31 13.07 -24.16
CA GLU A 184 -11.39 11.79 -23.49
C GLU A 184 -10.53 10.71 -24.12
N ARG A 185 -10.00 9.81 -23.26
CA ARG A 185 -9.12 8.72 -23.71
C ARG A 185 -9.93 7.54 -24.21
N PHE A 186 -9.63 7.09 -25.45
CA PHE A 186 -10.23 5.91 -26.07
C PHE A 186 -10.25 4.67 -25.16
N ASP A 187 -9.11 4.33 -24.55
CA ASP A 187 -8.98 3.14 -23.70
C ASP A 187 -9.87 3.19 -22.44
N ARG A 188 -10.33 4.38 -22.01
CA ARG A 188 -11.21 4.53 -20.84
C ARG A 188 -12.66 4.18 -21.21
N ILE A 189 -13.10 4.63 -22.39
CA ILE A 189 -14.51 4.63 -22.78
C ILE A 189 -14.88 3.40 -23.61
N VAL A 190 -14.03 3.05 -24.59
CA VAL A 190 -14.41 2.13 -25.66
C VAL A 190 -13.88 0.72 -25.39
N ILE A 191 -14.69 -0.28 -25.72
CA ILE A 191 -14.29 -1.69 -25.72
C ILE A 191 -13.50 -1.97 -26.99
N ASP A 192 -12.17 -1.85 -26.90
CA ASP A 192 -11.21 -2.11 -28.00
C ASP A 192 -11.45 -3.47 -28.68
N LYS A 193 -11.92 -4.47 -27.91
CA LYS A 193 -12.14 -5.85 -28.37
C LYS A 193 -13.25 -6.02 -29.41
N LYS A 194 -14.23 -5.11 -29.45
CA LYS A 194 -15.35 -5.18 -30.41
C LYS A 194 -15.04 -4.46 -31.72
N ILE A 195 -13.85 -3.88 -31.83
CA ILE A 195 -13.42 -3.03 -32.94
C ILE A 195 -12.30 -3.75 -33.69
N GLU A 196 -12.37 -3.74 -35.03
CA GLU A 196 -11.33 -4.35 -35.88
C GLU A 196 -10.03 -3.55 -35.87
N SER A 197 -10.13 -2.22 -36.00
CA SER A 197 -9.00 -1.30 -35.97
C SER A 197 -9.41 0.05 -35.40
N ARG A 198 -8.53 0.63 -34.58
CA ARG A 198 -8.71 1.98 -34.03
C ARG A 198 -8.87 3.02 -35.15
N GLU A 199 -8.11 2.91 -36.22
CA GLU A 199 -8.20 3.83 -37.37
C GLU A 199 -9.57 3.73 -38.07
N ALA A 200 -10.05 2.50 -38.28
CA ALA A 200 -11.36 2.26 -38.89
C ALA A 200 -12.49 2.80 -38.00
N TYR A 201 -12.37 2.66 -36.67
CA TYR A 201 -13.31 3.21 -35.72
C TYR A 201 -13.34 4.74 -35.75
N PHE A 202 -12.19 5.40 -35.66
CA PHE A 202 -12.11 6.87 -35.72
C PHE A 202 -12.53 7.44 -37.07
N LYS A 203 -12.43 6.68 -38.17
CA LYS A 203 -12.97 7.07 -39.47
C LYS A 203 -14.50 7.04 -39.52
N ASN A 204 -15.13 6.09 -38.83
CA ASN A 204 -16.59 5.93 -38.79
C ASN A 204 -17.25 6.74 -37.65
N LEU A 205 -16.50 7.08 -36.60
CA LEU A 205 -16.99 7.78 -35.41
C LEU A 205 -17.66 9.12 -35.73
N PRO A 206 -17.14 10.01 -36.62
CA PRO A 206 -17.81 11.25 -36.98
C PRO A 206 -19.23 11.03 -37.51
N LYS A 207 -19.40 10.06 -38.41
CA LYS A 207 -20.71 9.72 -38.98
C LYS A 207 -21.66 9.15 -37.93
N LEU A 208 -21.15 8.39 -36.97
CA LEU A 208 -21.94 7.86 -35.87
C LEU A 208 -22.38 8.96 -34.91
N VAL A 209 -21.50 9.91 -34.59
CA VAL A 209 -21.81 11.06 -33.73
C VAL A 209 -22.85 11.96 -34.40
N GLU A 210 -22.63 12.31 -35.66
CA GLU A 210 -23.57 13.10 -36.47
C GLU A 210 -24.93 12.41 -36.55
N GLY A 211 -24.98 11.12 -36.94
CA GLY A 211 -26.23 10.37 -36.99
C GLY A 211 -26.96 10.23 -35.65
N THR A 212 -26.23 10.23 -34.53
CA THR A 212 -26.81 10.20 -33.18
C THR A 212 -27.33 11.58 -32.78
N GLN A 213 -26.62 12.66 -33.10
CA GLN A 213 -27.07 14.04 -32.86
C GLN A 213 -28.31 14.38 -33.72
N ASP A 214 -28.30 14.00 -34.98
CA ASP A 214 -29.45 14.15 -35.88
C ASP A 214 -30.62 13.29 -35.41
N GLY A 215 -30.35 12.05 -34.97
CA GLY A 215 -31.36 11.18 -34.37
C GLY A 215 -32.02 11.81 -33.14
N GLU A 216 -31.21 12.40 -32.25
CA GLU A 216 -31.67 13.11 -31.05
C GLU A 216 -32.57 14.30 -31.41
N ALA A 217 -32.15 15.14 -32.37
CA ALA A 217 -32.94 16.28 -32.84
C ALA A 217 -34.28 15.83 -33.44
N ASN A 218 -34.26 14.81 -34.32
CA ASN A 218 -35.47 14.28 -34.95
C ASN A 218 -36.47 13.68 -33.94
N VAL A 219 -35.97 13.04 -32.87
CA VAL A 219 -36.79 12.51 -31.77
C VAL A 219 -37.33 13.64 -30.90
N ALA A 220 -36.53 14.68 -30.64
CA ALA A 220 -36.96 15.89 -29.94
C ALA A 220 -38.13 16.58 -30.65
N ASP A 221 -37.99 16.80 -31.96
CA ASP A 221 -39.01 17.46 -32.79
C ASP A 221 -40.32 16.66 -32.80
N ALA A 222 -40.23 15.33 -32.93
CA ALA A 222 -41.41 14.46 -32.91
C ALA A 222 -42.11 14.44 -31.54
N TRP A 223 -41.34 14.56 -30.46
CA TRP A 223 -41.88 14.66 -29.11
C TRP A 223 -42.55 16.02 -28.87
N GLU A 224 -41.97 17.10 -29.38
CA GLU A 224 -42.58 18.42 -29.31
C GLU A 224 -43.89 18.48 -30.13
N GLU A 225 -43.93 17.85 -31.30
CA GLU A 225 -45.15 17.67 -32.10
C GLU A 225 -46.22 16.88 -31.31
N TYR A 226 -45.80 15.85 -30.56
CA TYR A 226 -46.69 15.07 -29.69
C TYR A 226 -47.29 15.91 -28.55
N LEU A 227 -46.48 16.76 -27.90
CA LEU A 227 -46.94 17.66 -26.83
C LEU A 227 -47.89 18.75 -27.34
N LYS A 228 -47.66 19.28 -28.56
CA LYS A 228 -48.49 20.34 -29.17
C LYS A 228 -49.84 19.82 -29.70
N THR A 229 -49.90 18.56 -30.11
CA THR A 229 -51.12 17.97 -30.71
C THR A 229 -52.19 17.77 -29.64
N LYS A 230 -53.38 18.38 -29.81
CA LYS A 230 -54.51 18.26 -28.86
C LYS A 230 -55.47 17.12 -29.18
N ASP A 231 -55.57 16.72 -30.45
CA ASP A 231 -56.50 15.69 -30.95
C ASP A 231 -56.01 14.26 -30.62
N GLU A 232 -56.90 13.40 -30.11
CA GLU A 232 -56.56 12.02 -29.69
C GLU A 232 -56.13 11.12 -30.86
N ALA A 233 -56.81 11.25 -32.01
CA ALA A 233 -56.48 10.48 -33.21
C ALA A 233 -55.15 10.94 -33.81
N GLY A 234 -54.89 12.26 -33.79
CA GLY A 234 -53.61 12.86 -34.13
C GLY A 234 -52.48 12.42 -33.20
N LYS A 235 -52.69 12.43 -31.88
CA LYS A 235 -51.71 11.99 -30.86
C LYS A 235 -51.25 10.56 -31.09
N LYS A 236 -52.17 9.62 -31.37
CA LYS A 236 -51.79 8.22 -31.68
C LYS A 236 -50.89 8.11 -32.91
N LYS A 237 -51.18 8.87 -33.97
CA LYS A 237 -50.35 8.88 -35.19
C LYS A 237 -48.97 9.50 -34.95
N VAL A 238 -48.90 10.64 -34.24
CA VAL A 238 -47.64 11.31 -33.91
C VAL A 238 -46.81 10.46 -32.94
N HIS A 239 -47.43 9.81 -31.97
CA HIS A 239 -46.75 8.88 -31.07
C HIS A 239 -46.17 7.66 -31.80
N ALA A 240 -46.88 7.12 -32.81
CA ALA A 240 -46.34 6.07 -33.67
C ALA A 240 -45.13 6.54 -34.51
N LYS A 241 -45.17 7.78 -35.01
CA LYS A 241 -44.01 8.41 -35.69
C LYS A 241 -42.83 8.58 -34.73
N PHE A 242 -43.08 9.05 -33.50
CA PHE A 242 -42.07 9.18 -32.44
C PHE A 242 -41.41 7.84 -32.17
N LYS A 243 -42.18 6.77 -31.89
CA LYS A 243 -41.63 5.43 -31.66
C LYS A 243 -40.80 4.90 -32.83
N LYS A 244 -41.19 5.20 -34.07
CA LYS A 244 -40.40 4.84 -35.26
C LYS A 244 -39.06 5.57 -35.31
N ARG A 245 -39.04 6.88 -35.05
CA ARG A 245 -37.80 7.68 -34.99
C ARG A 245 -36.92 7.25 -33.81
N GLU A 246 -37.53 6.96 -32.67
CA GLU A 246 -36.87 6.47 -31.47
C GLU A 246 -36.17 5.13 -31.70
N SER A 247 -36.82 4.19 -32.41
CA SER A 247 -36.21 2.90 -32.78
C SER A 247 -35.00 3.08 -33.71
N ALA A 248 -35.10 3.97 -34.70
CA ALA A 248 -33.98 4.29 -35.59
C ALA A 248 -32.82 4.95 -34.83
N TYR A 249 -33.12 5.80 -33.86
CA TYR A 249 -32.14 6.44 -32.99
C TYR A 249 -31.40 5.42 -32.12
N LYS A 250 -32.14 4.55 -31.41
CA LYS A 250 -31.60 3.47 -30.56
C LYS A 250 -30.67 2.51 -31.31
N ALA A 251 -30.90 2.29 -32.60
CA ALA A 251 -30.05 1.42 -33.44
C ALA A 251 -28.58 1.91 -33.56
N HIS A 252 -28.31 3.17 -33.22
CA HIS A 252 -26.95 3.72 -33.23
C HIS A 252 -26.18 3.40 -31.94
N PHE A 253 -26.85 3.21 -30.80
CA PHE A 253 -26.21 3.13 -29.48
C PHE A 253 -25.23 1.97 -29.38
N GLY A 254 -25.62 0.79 -29.88
CA GLY A 254 -24.78 -0.41 -29.87
C GLY A 254 -23.50 -0.30 -30.70
N LYS A 255 -23.44 0.63 -31.68
CA LYS A 255 -22.29 0.80 -32.59
C LYS A 255 -21.12 1.58 -31.99
N PHE A 256 -21.33 2.25 -30.85
CA PHE A 256 -20.28 2.98 -30.14
C PHE A 256 -19.35 2.06 -29.34
N PHE A 257 -19.82 0.88 -28.96
CA PHE A 257 -19.07 -0.12 -28.19
C PHE A 257 -18.48 0.41 -26.87
N PHE A 258 -19.22 1.26 -26.14
CA PHE A 258 -18.77 1.77 -24.84
C PHE A 258 -18.82 0.71 -23.73
N LYS A 259 -17.91 0.85 -22.76
CA LYS A 259 -17.79 -0.03 -21.58
C LYS A 259 -18.95 0.17 -20.61
N LEU A 260 -19.29 -0.85 -19.82
CA LEU A 260 -20.34 -0.76 -18.80
C LEU A 260 -20.10 0.39 -17.80
N LYS A 261 -18.85 0.60 -17.39
CA LYS A 261 -18.47 1.68 -16.45
C LYS A 261 -18.92 3.08 -16.88
N VAL A 262 -18.96 3.35 -18.18
CA VAL A 262 -19.44 4.63 -18.74
C VAL A 262 -20.93 4.82 -18.48
N TYR A 263 -21.69 3.73 -18.51
CA TYR A 263 -23.12 3.74 -18.20
C TYR A 263 -23.38 3.79 -16.70
N GLU A 264 -22.52 3.20 -15.88
CA GLU A 264 -22.57 3.36 -14.41
C GLU A 264 -22.38 4.84 -14.01
N GLU A 265 -21.39 5.53 -14.61
CA GLU A 265 -21.18 6.98 -14.41
C GLU A 265 -22.42 7.81 -14.81
N TYR A 266 -23.14 7.40 -15.85
CA TYR A 266 -24.39 8.03 -16.27
C TYR A 266 -25.54 7.77 -15.28
N LEU A 267 -25.66 6.55 -14.76
CA LEU A 267 -26.65 6.22 -13.73
C LEU A 267 -26.41 7.02 -12.45
N GLU A 268 -25.14 7.23 -12.07
CA GLU A 268 -24.77 8.10 -10.95
C GLU A 268 -25.22 9.56 -11.16
N GLN A 269 -25.11 10.08 -12.38
CA GLN A 269 -25.58 11.43 -12.71
C GLN A 269 -27.10 11.56 -12.65
N ILE A 270 -27.84 10.48 -12.91
CA ILE A 270 -29.31 10.48 -12.89
C ILE A 270 -29.89 10.20 -11.50
N ASN A 271 -29.12 9.62 -10.56
CA ASN A 271 -29.58 9.31 -9.21
C ASN A 271 -30.29 10.48 -8.47
N PRO A 272 -29.82 11.74 -8.53
CA PRO A 272 -30.53 12.85 -7.89
C PRO A 272 -31.94 13.07 -8.45
N LEU A 273 -32.10 12.91 -9.77
CA LEU A 273 -33.39 13.02 -10.46
C LEU A 273 -34.31 11.86 -10.09
N LEU A 274 -33.78 10.65 -9.95
CA LEU A 274 -34.57 9.49 -9.49
C LEU A 274 -35.05 9.66 -8.05
N ALA A 275 -34.18 10.16 -7.17
CA ALA A 275 -34.55 10.47 -5.78
C ALA A 275 -35.65 11.54 -5.72
N GLU A 276 -35.58 12.56 -6.57
CA GLU A 276 -36.66 13.56 -6.70
C GLU A 276 -37.98 12.90 -7.13
N ILE A 277 -37.96 12.04 -8.15
CA ILE A 277 -39.16 11.33 -8.62
C ILE A 277 -39.75 10.43 -7.53
N GLU A 278 -38.93 9.64 -6.83
CA GLU A 278 -39.38 8.76 -5.74
C GLU A 278 -39.99 9.56 -4.59
N GLN A 279 -39.40 10.69 -4.22
CA GLN A 279 -39.96 11.59 -3.21
C GLN A 279 -41.31 12.16 -3.63
N ILE A 280 -41.45 12.56 -4.90
CA ILE A 280 -42.72 13.07 -5.43
C ILE A 280 -43.79 11.98 -5.40
N PHE A 281 -43.46 10.75 -5.84
CA PHE A 281 -44.41 9.62 -5.77
C PHE A 281 -44.80 9.29 -4.32
N ALA A 282 -43.84 9.27 -3.39
CA ALA A 282 -44.12 9.04 -1.98
C ALA A 282 -45.04 10.11 -1.36
N GLN A 283 -44.87 11.38 -1.76
CA GLN A 283 -45.76 12.47 -1.32
C GLN A 283 -47.16 12.35 -1.92
N ILE A 284 -47.27 11.96 -3.19
CA ILE A 284 -48.56 11.71 -3.84
C ILE A 284 -49.29 10.53 -3.19
N ASP A 285 -48.58 9.45 -2.86
CA ASP A 285 -49.17 8.29 -2.20
C ASP A 285 -49.61 8.59 -0.75
N ARG A 286 -48.85 9.41 -0.02
CA ARG A 286 -49.28 9.94 1.29
C ARG A 286 -50.52 10.82 1.18
N ALA A 287 -50.61 11.64 0.13
CA ALA A 287 -51.80 12.46 -0.12
C ALA A 287 -53.03 11.61 -0.49
N LYS A 288 -52.85 10.48 -1.18
CA LYS A 288 -53.92 9.51 -1.51
C LYS A 288 -54.36 8.69 -0.30
N HIS A 289 -53.43 8.35 0.60
CA HIS A 289 -53.69 7.56 1.82
C HIS A 289 -53.24 8.32 3.09
N PRO A 290 -53.95 9.40 3.47
CA PRO A 290 -53.51 10.26 4.56
C PRO A 290 -53.67 9.56 5.91
N LYS A 291 -52.54 9.36 6.62
CA LYS A 291 -52.55 8.87 8.01
C LYS A 291 -52.53 10.01 9.02
N THR A 292 -52.06 11.20 8.62
CA THR A 292 -52.01 12.40 9.45
C THR A 292 -52.69 13.60 8.77
N LYS A 293 -53.06 14.62 9.56
CA LYS A 293 -53.59 15.89 9.03
C LYS A 293 -52.61 16.62 8.11
N LYS A 294 -51.30 16.40 8.28
CA LYS A 294 -50.26 16.95 7.40
C LYS A 294 -50.24 16.26 6.04
N ASP A 295 -50.53 14.96 5.99
CA ASP A 295 -50.59 14.20 4.73
C ASP A 295 -51.80 14.61 3.86
N ALA A 296 -52.94 14.93 4.49
CA ALA A 296 -54.12 15.42 3.80
C ALA A 296 -53.97 16.87 3.27
N ALA A 297 -52.99 17.62 3.76
CA ALA A 297 -52.71 19.00 3.35
C ALA A 297 -51.68 19.09 2.21
N ILE A 298 -51.15 17.96 1.73
CA ILE A 298 -50.18 17.92 0.63
C ILE A 298 -50.89 18.33 -0.67
N ASP A 299 -50.43 19.42 -1.30
CA ASP A 299 -50.94 19.83 -2.61
C ASP A 299 -50.32 18.96 -3.71
N THR A 300 -51.16 18.15 -4.36
CA THR A 300 -50.75 17.25 -5.44
C THR A 300 -50.62 17.95 -6.79
N LYS A 301 -51.13 19.18 -6.96
CA LYS A 301 -51.05 19.93 -8.23
C LYS A 301 -49.61 20.31 -8.63
N PRO A 302 -48.79 20.95 -7.76
CA PRO A 302 -47.40 21.29 -8.12
C PRO A 302 -46.55 20.04 -8.33
N LEU A 303 -46.80 18.98 -7.56
CA LEU A 303 -46.11 17.69 -7.69
C LEU A 303 -46.40 17.04 -9.05
N ASN A 304 -47.66 16.98 -9.47
CA ASN A 304 -48.03 16.48 -10.79
C ASN A 304 -47.52 17.38 -11.94
N ALA A 305 -47.44 18.70 -11.72
CA ALA A 305 -46.85 19.61 -12.70
C ALA A 305 -45.33 19.35 -12.88
N ARG A 306 -44.63 19.11 -11.77
CA ARG A 306 -43.20 18.74 -11.79
C ARG A 306 -42.98 17.39 -12.47
N LEU A 307 -43.82 16.38 -12.20
CA LEU A 307 -43.77 15.11 -12.92
C LEU A 307 -43.94 15.31 -14.43
N ARG A 308 -44.93 16.09 -14.87
CA ARG A 308 -45.11 16.38 -16.31
C ARG A 308 -43.91 17.11 -16.93
N GLN A 309 -43.24 17.96 -16.17
CA GLN A 309 -42.01 18.61 -16.63
C GLN A 309 -40.90 17.58 -16.82
N ILE A 310 -40.70 16.68 -15.85
CA ILE A 310 -39.73 15.59 -15.95
C ILE A 310 -40.07 14.66 -17.13
N GLU A 311 -41.35 14.34 -17.35
CA GLU A 311 -41.80 13.56 -18.50
C GLU A 311 -41.50 14.26 -19.83
N ALA A 312 -41.65 15.58 -19.88
CA ALA A 312 -41.31 16.37 -21.07
C ALA A 312 -39.79 16.36 -21.34
N GLU A 313 -38.97 16.45 -20.29
CA GLU A 313 -37.50 16.45 -20.37
C GLU A 313 -36.94 15.06 -20.73
N GLN A 314 -37.46 14.00 -20.12
CA GLN A 314 -36.97 12.63 -20.28
C GLN A 314 -37.65 11.85 -21.43
N ARG A 315 -38.75 12.39 -21.98
CA ARG A 315 -39.58 11.80 -23.05
C ARG A 315 -40.15 10.41 -22.72
N LEU A 316 -40.24 10.12 -21.43
CA LEU A 316 -40.69 8.86 -20.84
C LEU A 316 -41.51 9.21 -19.61
N THR A 317 -42.44 8.33 -19.22
CA THR A 317 -43.15 8.55 -17.95
C THR A 317 -42.17 8.40 -16.78
N ALA A 318 -42.41 9.14 -15.70
CA ALA A 318 -41.55 9.08 -14.52
C ALA A 318 -41.51 7.66 -13.89
N ALA A 319 -42.61 6.91 -14.02
CA ALA A 319 -42.71 5.52 -13.58
C ALA A 319 -41.89 4.57 -14.46
N GLU A 320 -41.97 4.69 -15.79
CA GLU A 320 -41.17 3.89 -16.72
C GLU A 320 -39.67 4.15 -16.53
N LEU A 321 -39.26 5.40 -16.29
CA LEU A 321 -37.85 5.73 -16.03
C LEU A 321 -37.32 5.02 -14.78
N LEU A 322 -38.09 5.02 -13.68
CA LEU A 322 -37.74 4.28 -12.47
C LEU A 322 -37.64 2.78 -12.73
N GLU A 323 -38.56 2.21 -13.50
CA GLU A 323 -38.55 0.79 -13.84
C GLU A 323 -37.32 0.41 -14.67
N ILE A 324 -36.98 1.20 -15.69
CA ILE A 324 -35.81 0.99 -16.55
C ILE A 324 -34.52 1.05 -15.73
N VAL A 325 -34.35 2.08 -14.88
CA VAL A 325 -33.14 2.20 -14.07
C VAL A 325 -33.05 1.09 -13.03
N LYS A 326 -34.17 0.71 -12.41
CA LYS A 326 -34.22 -0.42 -11.49
C LYS A 326 -33.82 -1.74 -12.17
N LYS A 327 -34.38 -2.02 -13.35
CA LYS A 327 -34.04 -3.19 -14.18
C LYS A 327 -32.57 -3.20 -14.56
N THR A 328 -32.05 -2.05 -15.01
CA THR A 328 -30.63 -1.88 -15.33
C THR A 328 -29.75 -2.15 -14.10
N GLY A 329 -30.09 -1.58 -12.95
CA GLY A 329 -29.36 -1.76 -11.69
C GLY A 329 -29.33 -3.22 -11.21
N VAL A 330 -30.40 -3.99 -11.43
CA VAL A 330 -30.42 -5.44 -11.14
C VAL A 330 -29.38 -6.18 -11.98
N HIS A 331 -29.34 -5.93 -13.30
CA HIS A 331 -28.39 -6.59 -14.19
C HIS A 331 -26.94 -6.14 -13.97
N VAL A 332 -26.72 -4.87 -13.62
CA VAL A 332 -25.40 -4.37 -13.21
C VAL A 332 -24.92 -5.11 -11.96
N ARG A 333 -25.76 -5.24 -10.93
CA ARG A 333 -25.42 -6.01 -9.72
C ARG A 333 -25.16 -7.48 -10.00
N GLU A 334 -25.93 -8.09 -10.91
CA GLU A 334 -25.74 -9.47 -11.34
C GLU A 334 -24.36 -9.65 -12.02
N ALA A 335 -23.97 -8.71 -12.90
CA ALA A 335 -22.65 -8.70 -13.52
C ALA A 335 -21.52 -8.54 -12.50
N HIS A 336 -21.65 -7.62 -11.54
CA HIS A 336 -20.68 -7.43 -10.46
C HIS A 336 -20.58 -8.68 -9.58
N LYS A 337 -21.70 -9.29 -9.19
CA LYS A 337 -21.71 -10.52 -8.40
C LYS A 337 -20.99 -11.66 -9.12
N ALA A 338 -21.23 -11.83 -10.42
CA ALA A 338 -20.56 -12.84 -11.21
C ALA A 338 -19.04 -12.58 -11.35
N LYS A 339 -18.62 -11.32 -11.48
CA LYS A 339 -17.21 -10.93 -11.44
C LYS A 339 -16.57 -11.24 -10.08
N THR A 340 -17.24 -10.90 -8.99
CA THR A 340 -16.76 -11.17 -7.63
C THR A 340 -16.59 -12.67 -7.40
N GLU A 341 -17.58 -13.49 -7.79
CA GLU A 341 -17.49 -14.95 -7.71
C GLU A 341 -16.29 -15.50 -8.49
N MET A 342 -16.02 -14.95 -9.69
CA MET A 342 -14.86 -15.33 -10.48
C MET A 342 -13.52 -14.95 -9.80
N VAL A 343 -13.46 -13.79 -9.14
CA VAL A 343 -12.28 -13.33 -8.40
C VAL A 343 -12.05 -14.21 -7.17
N GLU A 344 -13.07 -14.42 -6.34
CA GLU A 344 -13.02 -15.19 -5.10
C GLU A 344 -12.49 -16.62 -5.31
N ALA A 345 -13.00 -17.29 -6.35
CA ALA A 345 -12.53 -18.63 -6.71
C ALA A 345 -11.04 -18.69 -7.11
N ASN A 346 -10.49 -17.59 -7.59
CA ASN A 346 -9.13 -17.50 -8.13
C ASN A 346 -8.13 -16.82 -7.18
N LEU A 347 -8.52 -16.43 -5.97
CA LEU A 347 -7.62 -15.80 -4.99
C LEU A 347 -6.40 -16.68 -4.66
N ARG A 348 -6.55 -18.02 -4.65
CA ARG A 348 -5.43 -18.96 -4.42
C ARG A 348 -4.32 -18.83 -5.47
N LEU A 349 -4.68 -18.51 -6.71
CA LEU A 349 -3.72 -18.30 -7.80
C LEU A 349 -2.81 -17.11 -7.47
N VAL A 350 -3.38 -16.02 -6.96
CA VAL A 350 -2.63 -14.81 -6.58
C VAL A 350 -1.58 -15.15 -5.51
N ILE A 351 -1.97 -15.89 -4.47
CA ILE A 351 -1.05 -16.30 -3.41
C ILE A 351 0.10 -17.15 -3.96
N SER A 352 -0.19 -18.10 -4.84
CA SER A 352 0.84 -18.96 -5.44
C SER A 352 1.88 -18.18 -6.26
N ILE A 353 1.47 -17.05 -6.84
CA ILE A 353 2.34 -16.15 -7.60
C ILE A 353 3.09 -15.21 -6.65
N ALA A 354 2.39 -14.59 -5.70
CA ALA A 354 2.93 -13.64 -4.73
C ALA A 354 4.03 -14.26 -3.84
N LYS A 355 3.90 -15.55 -3.50
CA LYS A 355 4.93 -16.30 -2.75
C LYS A 355 6.34 -16.22 -3.37
N LYS A 356 6.47 -16.01 -4.68
CA LYS A 356 7.79 -15.89 -5.36
C LYS A 356 8.44 -14.50 -5.18
N TYR A 357 7.69 -13.54 -4.68
CA TYR A 357 8.09 -12.14 -4.53
C TYR A 357 8.17 -11.71 -3.07
N THR A 358 8.05 -12.65 -2.13
CA THR A 358 8.33 -12.40 -0.71
C THR A 358 9.78 -11.95 -0.54
N ASN A 359 10.04 -11.16 0.51
CA ASN A 359 11.37 -10.62 0.84
C ASN A 359 11.95 -9.64 -0.19
N ARG A 360 11.10 -8.95 -0.97
CA ARG A 360 11.52 -7.89 -1.91
C ARG A 360 11.25 -6.47 -1.41
N GLY A 361 11.06 -6.31 -0.10
CA GLY A 361 10.83 -5.02 0.58
C GLY A 361 9.36 -4.64 0.82
N LEU A 362 8.40 -5.45 0.35
CA LEU A 362 6.97 -5.25 0.62
C LEU A 362 6.42 -6.40 1.48
N SER A 363 5.42 -6.11 2.33
CA SER A 363 4.73 -7.14 3.12
C SER A 363 4.03 -8.16 2.23
N PHE A 364 3.90 -9.40 2.70
CA PHE A 364 3.22 -10.45 1.95
C PHE A 364 1.75 -10.13 1.70
N LEU A 365 1.06 -9.48 2.66
CA LEU A 365 -0.33 -9.04 2.50
C LEU A 365 -0.47 -8.01 1.39
N ASP A 366 0.44 -7.03 1.34
CA ASP A 366 0.43 -5.98 0.33
C ASP A 366 0.66 -6.57 -1.07
N LEU A 367 1.59 -7.53 -1.21
CA LEU A 367 1.81 -8.26 -2.45
C LEU A 367 0.55 -9.02 -2.91
N ILE A 368 -0.18 -9.62 -1.96
CA ILE A 368 -1.45 -10.30 -2.26
C ILE A 368 -2.50 -9.29 -2.72
N GLN A 369 -2.64 -8.13 -2.05
CA GLN A 369 -3.64 -7.13 -2.42
C GLN A 369 -3.39 -6.53 -3.80
N GLU A 370 -2.13 -6.21 -4.09
CA GLU A 370 -1.72 -5.72 -5.42
C GLU A 370 -1.93 -6.78 -6.50
N GLY A 371 -1.66 -8.05 -6.16
CA GLY A 371 -1.99 -9.19 -6.99
C GLY A 371 -3.49 -9.37 -7.23
N ASN A 372 -4.32 -9.16 -6.20
CA ASN A 372 -5.78 -9.22 -6.29
C ASN A 372 -6.32 -8.12 -7.19
N MET A 373 -5.77 -6.90 -7.11
CA MET A 373 -6.11 -5.83 -8.06
C MET A 373 -5.73 -6.20 -9.50
N GLY A 374 -4.59 -6.86 -9.70
CA GLY A 374 -4.20 -7.43 -10.99
C GLY A 374 -5.18 -8.50 -11.49
N LEU A 375 -5.64 -9.39 -10.60
CA LEU A 375 -6.64 -10.41 -10.89
C LEU A 375 -7.99 -9.80 -11.28
N MET A 376 -8.47 -8.77 -10.58
CA MET A 376 -9.72 -8.07 -10.94
C MET A 376 -9.65 -7.48 -12.35
N LYS A 377 -8.52 -6.84 -12.71
CA LYS A 377 -8.29 -6.35 -14.07
C LYS A 377 -8.23 -7.47 -15.10
N ALA A 378 -7.73 -8.64 -14.72
CA ALA A 378 -7.72 -9.82 -15.58
C ALA A 378 -9.14 -10.33 -15.84
N VAL A 379 -9.98 -10.42 -14.81
CA VAL A 379 -11.39 -10.85 -14.93
C VAL A 379 -12.16 -9.93 -15.87
N GLU A 380 -12.05 -8.61 -15.71
CA GLU A 380 -12.71 -7.64 -16.60
C GLU A 380 -12.29 -7.78 -18.07
N LYS A 381 -11.04 -8.20 -18.31
CA LYS A 381 -10.47 -8.30 -19.65
C LYS A 381 -10.40 -9.73 -20.17
N PHE A 382 -10.92 -10.72 -19.46
CA PHE A 382 -10.83 -12.10 -19.92
C PHE A 382 -11.74 -12.36 -21.12
N GLU A 383 -11.33 -13.29 -22.00
CA GLU A 383 -12.10 -13.71 -23.17
C GLU A 383 -12.08 -15.23 -23.27
N TYR A 384 -13.18 -15.86 -22.88
CA TYR A 384 -13.30 -17.32 -22.93
C TYR A 384 -13.32 -17.87 -24.37
N ARG A 385 -13.75 -17.06 -25.36
CA ARG A 385 -13.85 -17.46 -26.78
C ARG A 385 -12.51 -17.80 -27.42
N ARG A 386 -11.39 -17.29 -26.87
CA ARG A 386 -10.04 -17.63 -27.35
C ARG A 386 -9.59 -19.05 -26.95
N GLY A 387 -10.34 -19.72 -26.07
CA GLY A 387 -10.08 -21.11 -25.69
C GLY A 387 -8.96 -21.33 -24.66
N TYR A 388 -8.20 -20.30 -24.29
CA TYR A 388 -7.20 -20.40 -23.22
C TYR A 388 -7.84 -20.48 -21.82
N LYS A 389 -7.15 -21.15 -20.88
CA LYS A 389 -7.59 -21.19 -19.46
C LYS A 389 -7.45 -19.81 -18.82
N PHE A 390 -8.32 -19.49 -17.87
CA PHE A 390 -8.28 -18.20 -17.18
C PHE A 390 -6.96 -18.00 -16.43
N SER A 391 -6.46 -19.02 -15.75
CA SER A 391 -5.21 -18.97 -14.98
C SER A 391 -3.99 -18.54 -15.80
N THR A 392 -3.88 -19.00 -17.05
CA THR A 392 -2.79 -18.62 -17.97
C THR A 392 -2.81 -17.12 -18.27
N TYR A 393 -4.00 -16.56 -18.49
CA TYR A 393 -4.18 -15.14 -18.76
C TYR A 393 -4.00 -14.29 -17.50
N ALA A 394 -4.61 -14.70 -16.38
CA ALA A 394 -4.56 -13.98 -15.11
C ALA A 394 -3.13 -13.90 -14.56
N THR A 395 -2.31 -14.94 -14.75
CA THR A 395 -0.92 -14.96 -14.27
C THR A 395 -0.10 -13.76 -14.78
N TRP A 396 -0.32 -13.31 -16.01
CA TRP A 396 0.37 -12.13 -16.56
C TRP A 396 -0.03 -10.85 -15.84
N TRP A 397 -1.33 -10.62 -15.66
CA TRP A 397 -1.84 -9.42 -14.99
C TRP A 397 -1.47 -9.37 -13.51
N ILE A 398 -1.53 -10.51 -12.82
CA ILE A 398 -1.13 -10.63 -11.41
C ILE A 398 0.36 -10.34 -11.28
N ARG A 399 1.21 -10.96 -12.10
CA ARG A 399 2.66 -10.74 -12.07
C ARG A 399 3.02 -9.28 -12.36
N GLN A 400 2.37 -8.67 -13.36
CA GLN A 400 2.60 -7.28 -13.73
C GLN A 400 2.23 -6.34 -12.59
N ALA A 401 1.08 -6.55 -11.94
CA ALA A 401 0.64 -5.72 -10.82
C ALA A 401 1.61 -5.82 -9.64
N ILE A 402 1.98 -7.04 -9.24
CA ILE A 402 2.93 -7.28 -8.14
C ILE A 402 4.30 -6.65 -8.45
N THR A 403 4.86 -6.91 -9.64
CA THR A 403 6.18 -6.39 -10.01
C THR A 403 6.18 -4.86 -10.06
N ARG A 404 5.08 -4.25 -10.54
CA ARG A 404 4.92 -2.80 -10.58
C ARG A 404 4.79 -2.20 -9.18
N SER A 405 4.00 -2.80 -8.29
CA SER A 405 3.88 -2.33 -6.90
C SER A 405 5.22 -2.39 -6.18
N ILE A 406 5.98 -3.49 -6.33
CA ILE A 406 7.32 -3.59 -5.75
C ILE A 406 8.22 -2.46 -6.26
N ALA A 407 8.19 -2.20 -7.57
CA ALA A 407 8.97 -1.11 -8.14
C ALA A 407 8.52 0.27 -7.63
N ASP A 408 7.21 0.46 -7.43
CA ASP A 408 6.64 1.76 -7.09
C ASP A 408 6.70 2.10 -5.58
N GLN A 409 6.62 1.10 -4.69
CA GLN A 409 6.39 1.26 -3.24
C GLN A 409 7.45 0.60 -2.34
N ALA A 410 8.22 -0.40 -2.81
CA ALA A 410 9.08 -1.18 -1.90
C ALA A 410 10.34 -0.45 -1.39
N ARG A 411 10.60 0.78 -1.86
CA ARG A 411 11.75 1.59 -1.43
C ARG A 411 11.27 2.88 -0.79
N THR A 412 11.95 3.30 0.29
CA THR A 412 11.72 4.58 0.97
C THR A 412 11.88 5.77 0.03
N ILE A 413 12.91 5.73 -0.83
CA ILE A 413 13.12 6.69 -1.90
C ILE A 413 12.63 6.06 -3.20
N ARG A 414 11.57 6.63 -3.77
CA ARG A 414 10.93 6.13 -4.99
C ARG A 414 11.87 6.27 -6.19
N ILE A 415 12.10 5.16 -6.90
CA ILE A 415 12.85 5.12 -8.16
C ILE A 415 11.88 4.82 -9.30
N PRO A 416 11.95 5.51 -10.46
CA PRO A 416 11.10 5.20 -11.61
C PRO A 416 11.26 3.74 -12.10
N VAL A 417 10.16 3.13 -12.57
CA VAL A 417 10.10 1.71 -12.97
C VAL A 417 11.19 1.33 -13.99
N HIS A 418 11.39 2.13 -15.03
CA HIS A 418 12.41 1.86 -16.06
C HIS A 418 13.84 1.83 -15.47
N MET A 419 14.11 2.63 -14.44
CA MET A 419 15.40 2.62 -13.75
C MET A 419 15.58 1.36 -12.91
N ILE A 420 14.50 0.83 -12.33
CA ILE A 420 14.52 -0.43 -11.58
C ILE A 420 14.72 -1.62 -12.53
N GLU A 421 14.13 -1.58 -13.73
CA GLU A 421 14.41 -2.56 -14.78
C GLU A 421 15.88 -2.55 -15.18
N THR A 422 16.47 -1.37 -15.39
CA THR A 422 17.92 -1.27 -15.67
C THR A 422 18.77 -1.74 -14.49
N LEU A 423 18.39 -1.43 -13.26
CA LEU A 423 19.06 -1.89 -12.04
C LEU A 423 19.07 -3.42 -11.96
N ASN A 424 17.92 -4.06 -12.18
CA ASN A 424 17.82 -5.52 -12.15
C ASN A 424 18.66 -6.19 -13.24
N LYS A 425 18.76 -5.56 -14.43
CA LYS A 425 19.68 -6.03 -15.49
C LYS A 425 21.13 -5.90 -15.07
N VAL A 426 21.54 -4.76 -14.50
CA VAL A 426 22.89 -4.55 -13.95
C VAL A 426 23.22 -5.60 -12.89
N MET A 427 22.31 -5.85 -11.93
CA MET A 427 22.52 -6.88 -10.90
C MET A 427 22.58 -8.30 -11.48
N GLN A 428 21.80 -8.58 -12.54
CA GLN A 428 21.82 -9.89 -13.19
C GLN A 428 23.14 -10.13 -13.93
N VAL A 429 23.63 -9.14 -14.68
CA VAL A 429 24.93 -9.18 -15.36
C VAL A 429 26.06 -9.26 -14.33
N GLN A 430 26.00 -8.46 -13.26
CA GLN A 430 26.96 -8.52 -12.16
C GLN A 430 27.05 -9.93 -11.55
N LYS A 431 25.90 -10.59 -11.34
CA LYS A 431 25.86 -11.96 -10.83
C LYS A 431 26.42 -12.98 -11.82
N GLN A 432 26.18 -12.78 -13.12
CA GLN A 432 26.74 -13.63 -14.18
C GLN A 432 28.27 -13.48 -14.25
N LEU A 433 28.78 -12.25 -14.27
CA LEU A 433 30.21 -11.96 -14.29
C LEU A 433 30.92 -12.47 -13.03
N LEU A 434 30.27 -12.37 -11.87
CA LEU A 434 30.80 -12.95 -10.63
C LEU A 434 30.95 -14.48 -10.73
N GLN A 435 30.03 -15.15 -11.43
CA GLN A 435 30.11 -16.59 -11.67
C GLN A 435 31.21 -16.95 -12.69
N GLU A 436 31.43 -16.10 -13.70
CA GLU A 436 32.43 -16.33 -14.76
C GLU A 436 33.87 -15.99 -14.31
N PHE A 437 34.07 -14.86 -13.62
CA PHE A 437 35.37 -14.37 -13.19
C PHE A 437 35.77 -14.80 -11.77
N GLY A 438 34.80 -15.15 -10.92
CA GLY A 438 35.05 -15.57 -9.54
C GLY A 438 35.42 -14.44 -8.57
N HIS A 439 35.36 -13.19 -8.99
CA HIS A 439 35.49 -12.00 -8.14
C HIS A 439 34.33 -11.02 -8.36
N GLU A 440 34.17 -10.04 -7.47
CA GLU A 440 33.19 -8.96 -7.69
C GLU A 440 33.62 -8.15 -8.92
N PRO A 441 32.75 -8.02 -9.94
CA PRO A 441 33.13 -7.37 -11.19
C PRO A 441 33.22 -5.85 -11.02
N THR A 442 34.16 -5.24 -11.73
CA THR A 442 34.33 -3.79 -11.70
C THR A 442 33.19 -3.08 -12.46
N PRO A 443 32.86 -1.81 -12.14
CA PRO A 443 31.87 -1.05 -12.90
C PRO A 443 32.21 -0.90 -14.39
N GLU A 444 33.49 -1.02 -14.76
CA GLU A 444 33.96 -1.00 -16.14
C GLU A 444 33.62 -2.31 -16.87
N GLU A 445 33.90 -3.46 -16.25
CA GLU A 445 33.52 -4.78 -16.82
C GLU A 445 32.01 -4.91 -17.03
N VAL A 446 31.20 -4.44 -16.06
CA VAL A 446 29.73 -4.46 -16.19
C VAL A 446 29.26 -3.51 -17.30
N ALA A 447 29.94 -2.37 -17.48
CA ALA A 447 29.62 -1.40 -18.51
C ALA A 447 29.92 -1.94 -19.92
N ASP A 448 31.05 -2.62 -20.08
CA ASP A 448 31.45 -3.26 -21.35
C ASP A 448 30.45 -4.35 -21.76
N GLU A 449 30.05 -5.23 -20.84
CA GLU A 449 29.07 -6.28 -21.12
C GLU A 449 27.68 -5.71 -21.45
N MET A 450 27.27 -4.64 -20.75
CA MET A 450 25.98 -3.99 -20.97
C MET A 450 25.96 -3.00 -22.15
N ASN A 451 27.12 -2.70 -22.76
CA ASN A 451 27.31 -1.64 -23.75
C ASN A 451 26.74 -0.27 -23.26
N LEU A 452 26.97 0.05 -21.99
CA LEU A 452 26.56 1.32 -21.38
C LEU A 452 27.77 2.14 -20.96
N PRO A 453 27.69 3.47 -20.88
CA PRO A 453 28.78 4.28 -20.33
C PRO A 453 29.06 3.93 -18.86
N VAL A 454 30.33 3.84 -18.47
CA VAL A 454 30.78 3.52 -17.10
C VAL A 454 30.14 4.46 -16.06
N GLU A 455 30.08 5.77 -16.37
CA GLU A 455 29.45 6.76 -15.48
C GLU A 455 27.98 6.43 -15.20
N ARG A 456 27.25 5.92 -16.21
CA ARG A 456 25.84 5.56 -16.06
C ARG A 456 25.66 4.34 -15.18
N VAL A 457 26.53 3.33 -15.32
CA VAL A 457 26.53 2.13 -14.47
C VAL A 457 26.86 2.52 -13.03
N GLN A 458 27.87 3.37 -12.81
CA GLN A 458 28.21 3.88 -11.48
C GLN A 458 27.05 4.63 -10.82
N GLN A 459 26.33 5.48 -11.57
CA GLN A 459 25.12 6.15 -11.07
C GLN A 459 24.05 5.14 -10.66
N ILE A 460 23.79 4.11 -11.48
CA ILE A 460 22.81 3.06 -11.18
C ILE A 460 23.21 2.27 -9.94
N MET A 461 24.49 1.93 -9.77
CA MET A 461 25.01 1.24 -8.59
C MET A 461 24.88 2.10 -7.32
N LYS A 462 25.11 3.42 -7.41
CA LYS A 462 24.86 4.35 -6.28
C LYS A 462 23.37 4.38 -5.91
N MET A 463 22.48 4.41 -6.89
CA MET A 463 21.03 4.35 -6.66
C MET A 463 20.54 3.01 -6.10
N ALA A 464 21.33 1.94 -6.26
CA ALA A 464 21.00 0.61 -5.74
C ALA A 464 20.94 0.57 -4.21
N GLN A 465 21.77 1.39 -3.56
CA GLN A 465 21.98 1.41 -2.11
C GLN A 465 20.68 1.76 -1.37
N GLN A 466 20.37 0.99 -0.33
CA GLN A 466 19.22 1.25 0.54
C GLN A 466 19.64 2.14 1.71
N PRO A 467 18.78 3.08 2.15
CA PRO A 467 19.04 3.87 3.34
C PRO A 467 19.10 2.95 4.58
N ILE A 468 20.03 3.25 5.48
CA ILE A 468 20.22 2.54 6.74
C ILE A 468 19.37 3.22 7.82
N SER A 469 18.88 2.45 8.80
CA SER A 469 18.16 3.02 9.94
C SER A 469 19.10 3.84 10.83
N LEU A 470 18.65 5.00 11.30
CA LEU A 470 19.39 5.81 12.27
C LEU A 470 19.54 5.09 13.62
N GLN A 471 18.64 4.16 13.93
CA GLN A 471 18.65 3.34 15.15
C GLN A 471 19.44 2.04 14.98
N SER A 472 20.10 1.83 13.84
CA SER A 472 20.99 0.68 13.70
C SER A 472 22.11 0.81 14.74
N PRO A 473 22.28 -0.19 15.63
CA PRO A 473 23.34 -0.15 16.64
C PRO A 473 24.70 -0.18 15.94
N VAL A 474 25.67 0.55 16.51
CA VAL A 474 27.04 0.60 16.01
C VAL A 474 27.97 0.00 17.05
N GLY A 475 28.57 -1.14 16.74
CA GLY A 475 29.44 -1.90 17.65
C GLY A 475 28.69 -2.90 18.52
N ASP A 476 29.37 -3.44 19.54
CA ASP A 476 28.84 -4.48 20.44
C ASP A 476 28.07 -3.91 21.67
N GLY A 477 28.00 -2.58 21.80
CA GLY A 477 27.26 -1.91 22.87
C GLY A 477 25.88 -1.46 22.41
N ASP A 478 24.84 -1.79 23.17
CA ASP A 478 23.46 -1.41 22.86
C ASP A 478 23.16 0.10 23.01
N ASP A 479 24.07 0.87 23.59
CA ASP A 479 23.85 2.29 23.91
C ASP A 479 24.20 3.27 22.78
N THR A 480 24.92 2.83 21.74
CA THR A 480 25.37 3.73 20.65
C THR A 480 24.67 3.44 19.33
N SER A 481 23.88 4.39 18.85
CA SER A 481 23.15 4.30 17.58
C SER A 481 23.89 5.01 16.46
N PHE A 482 23.64 4.61 15.21
CA PHE A 482 24.22 5.28 14.03
C PHE A 482 23.88 6.78 13.97
N GLY A 483 22.68 7.14 14.42
CA GLY A 483 22.20 8.53 14.47
C GLY A 483 23.05 9.45 15.35
N ASP A 484 23.70 8.92 16.39
CA ASP A 484 24.50 9.72 17.32
C ASP A 484 25.79 10.25 16.67
N PHE A 485 26.22 9.63 15.57
CA PHE A 485 27.42 10.04 14.82
C PHE A 485 27.14 11.06 13.71
N ILE A 486 25.87 11.40 13.45
CA ILE A 486 25.51 12.32 12.37
C ILE A 486 25.57 13.74 12.89
N GLU A 487 26.57 14.50 12.45
CA GLU A 487 26.68 15.94 12.74
C GLU A 487 25.57 16.76 12.06
N ASP A 488 25.01 17.73 12.79
CA ASP A 488 24.10 18.72 12.21
C ASP A 488 24.90 19.85 11.55
N LYS A 489 24.99 19.83 10.21
CA LYS A 489 25.67 20.86 9.41
C LYS A 489 24.89 22.17 9.27
N SER A 490 23.61 22.19 9.65
CA SER A 490 22.77 23.38 9.59
C SER A 490 22.87 24.24 10.84
N ALA A 491 23.37 23.68 11.94
CA ALA A 491 23.62 24.42 13.17
C ALA A 491 24.71 25.47 12.94
N GLU A 492 24.38 26.73 13.22
CA GLU A 492 25.35 27.83 13.18
C GLU A 492 26.40 27.62 14.28
N ASN A 493 27.65 27.45 13.88
CA ASN A 493 28.74 27.34 14.83
C ASN A 493 28.90 28.69 15.57
N PRO A 494 28.89 28.72 16.92
CA PRO A 494 29.11 29.94 17.69
C PRO A 494 30.42 30.65 17.34
N TYR A 495 31.45 29.89 16.92
CA TYR A 495 32.71 30.45 16.44
C TYR A 495 32.50 31.25 15.14
N ASP A 496 31.78 30.70 14.17
CA ASP A 496 31.54 31.37 12.89
C ASP A 496 30.65 32.60 13.10
N MET A 497 29.64 32.52 13.96
CA MET A 497 28.76 33.65 14.29
C MET A 497 29.51 34.80 14.98
N THR A 498 30.43 34.48 15.88
CA THR A 498 31.29 35.49 16.52
C THR A 498 32.28 36.09 15.53
N ALA A 499 32.87 35.28 14.64
CA ALA A 499 33.74 35.75 13.57
C ALA A 499 33.01 36.70 12.59
N PHE A 500 31.79 36.35 12.15
CA PHE A 500 30.96 37.20 11.29
C PHE A 500 30.54 38.50 11.98
N SER A 501 30.23 38.46 13.26
CA SER A 501 29.87 39.65 14.05
C SER A 501 31.07 40.59 14.22
N LEU A 502 32.25 40.04 14.53
CA LEU A 502 33.52 40.77 14.65
C LEU A 502 33.92 41.40 13.31
N LEU A 503 33.78 40.64 12.21
CA LEU A 503 34.03 41.13 10.85
C LEU A 503 33.10 42.29 10.51
N ARG A 504 31.81 42.18 10.82
CA ARG A 504 30.82 43.24 10.58
C ARG A 504 31.18 44.53 11.34
N GLU A 505 31.55 44.41 12.62
CA GLU A 505 32.00 45.54 13.43
C GLU A 505 33.24 46.21 12.82
N LYS A 506 34.25 45.43 12.41
CA LYS A 506 35.46 45.99 11.78
C LYS A 506 35.22 46.59 10.40
N ILE A 507 34.28 46.05 9.63
CA ILE A 507 33.85 46.67 8.36
C ILE A 507 33.21 48.04 8.64
N ILE A 508 32.38 48.16 9.68
CA ILE A 508 31.77 49.43 10.07
C ILE A 508 32.86 50.44 10.49
N ASP A 509 33.81 50.03 11.33
CA ASP A 509 34.96 50.87 11.74
C ASP A 509 35.75 51.42 10.52
N VAL A 510 36.02 50.57 9.53
CA VAL A 510 36.74 50.97 8.31
C VAL A 510 35.88 51.88 7.43
N LEU A 511 34.57 51.64 7.34
CA LEU A 511 33.64 52.47 6.58
C LEU A 511 33.49 53.87 7.18
N ASP A 512 33.59 54.01 8.51
CA ASP A 512 33.55 55.31 9.19
C ASP A 512 34.78 56.18 8.90
N SER A 513 35.88 55.59 8.45
CA SER A 513 37.06 56.32 7.95
C SER A 513 36.88 56.92 6.54
N LEU A 514 35.78 56.58 5.85
CA LEU A 514 35.42 57.17 4.55
C LEU A 514 34.53 58.41 4.74
N THR A 515 34.36 59.19 3.68
CA THR A 515 33.40 60.30 3.72
C THR A 515 31.97 59.75 3.81
N ASP A 516 31.04 60.49 4.44
CA ASP A 516 29.63 60.07 4.59
C ASP A 516 28.96 59.68 3.28
N ARG A 517 29.36 60.34 2.17
CA ARG A 517 28.85 60.05 0.84
C ARG A 517 29.41 58.75 0.27
N GLU A 518 30.68 58.44 0.51
CA GLU A 518 31.32 57.19 0.09
C GLU A 518 30.79 56.00 0.91
N ARG A 519 30.70 56.17 2.24
CA ARG A 519 30.14 55.17 3.17
C ARG A 519 28.73 54.76 2.77
N ARG A 520 27.81 55.73 2.63
CA ARG A 520 26.41 55.43 2.28
C ARG A 520 26.26 54.80 0.89
N VAL A 521 27.10 55.16 -0.09
CA VAL A 521 27.08 54.50 -1.41
C VAL A 521 27.49 53.04 -1.29
N LEU A 522 28.54 52.71 -0.52
CA LEU A 522 28.96 51.32 -0.30
C LEU A 522 27.94 50.52 0.52
N SER A 523 27.42 51.08 1.63
CA SER A 523 26.42 50.41 2.47
C SER A 523 25.16 50.03 1.70
N LEU A 524 24.66 50.94 0.85
CA LEU A 524 23.47 50.69 0.02
C LEU A 524 23.75 49.77 -1.17
N ARG A 525 24.96 49.82 -1.73
CA ARG A 525 25.34 48.97 -2.86
C ARG A 525 25.47 47.51 -2.46
N PHE A 526 26.13 47.24 -1.33
CA PHE A 526 26.40 45.90 -0.82
C PHE A 526 25.38 45.43 0.23
N GLY A 527 24.39 46.25 0.57
CA GLY A 527 23.32 45.86 1.50
C GLY A 527 23.82 45.61 2.93
N LEU A 528 24.82 46.37 3.39
CA LEU A 528 25.49 46.12 4.68
C LEU A 528 24.62 46.43 5.91
N ILE A 529 23.45 47.07 5.72
CA ILE A 529 22.53 47.50 6.79
C ILE A 529 21.24 46.69 6.75
N ASP A 530 20.63 46.58 5.56
CA ASP A 530 19.32 45.97 5.34
C ASP A 530 19.39 44.59 4.68
N GLY A 531 20.58 44.11 4.30
CA GLY A 531 20.79 42.83 3.62
C GLY A 531 20.47 42.85 2.12
N TYR A 532 19.99 43.97 1.57
CA TYR A 532 19.58 44.08 0.17
C TYR A 532 20.58 44.89 -0.65
N SER A 533 21.26 44.23 -1.60
CA SER A 533 22.15 44.91 -2.54
C SER A 533 21.35 45.72 -3.57
N ARG A 534 21.58 47.03 -3.66
CA ARG A 534 20.90 47.91 -4.64
C ARG A 534 21.74 48.12 -5.89
N THR A 535 21.11 48.29 -7.05
CA THR A 535 21.84 48.55 -8.30
C THR A 535 22.43 49.96 -8.35
N LEU A 536 23.45 50.20 -9.17
CA LEU A 536 24.07 51.52 -9.32
C LEU A 536 23.07 52.61 -9.77
N GLU A 537 22.03 52.21 -10.49
CA GLU A 537 20.98 53.12 -10.95
C GLU A 537 20.01 53.49 -9.82
N GLU A 538 19.61 52.51 -8.99
CA GLU A 538 18.77 52.73 -7.81
C GLU A 538 19.48 53.61 -6.77
N VAL A 539 20.77 53.34 -6.52
CA VAL A 539 21.60 54.17 -5.65
C VAL A 539 21.75 55.58 -6.26
N GLY A 540 21.92 55.68 -7.59
CA GLY A 540 21.96 56.97 -8.31
C GLY A 540 20.70 57.81 -8.12
N LYS A 541 19.52 57.18 -8.20
CA LYS A 541 18.23 57.83 -7.94
C LYS A 541 18.14 58.40 -6.52
N GLN A 542 18.61 57.67 -5.51
CA GLN A 542 18.59 58.11 -4.11
C GLN A 542 19.53 59.28 -3.84
N PHE A 543 20.71 59.29 -4.47
CA PHE A 543 21.67 60.40 -4.35
C PHE A 543 21.42 61.54 -5.35
N LYS A 544 20.38 61.47 -6.19
CA LYS A 544 20.07 62.41 -7.29
C LYS A 544 21.25 62.65 -8.22
N VAL A 545 21.94 61.56 -8.61
CA VAL A 545 23.20 61.57 -9.33
C VAL A 545 23.16 60.49 -10.43
N THR A 546 23.91 60.70 -11.52
CA THR A 546 23.97 59.71 -12.61
C THR A 546 24.61 58.39 -12.16
N ARG A 547 24.16 57.28 -12.77
CA ARG A 547 24.73 55.94 -12.54
C ARG A 547 26.26 55.92 -12.60
N GLU A 548 26.83 56.55 -13.62
CA GLU A 548 28.28 56.60 -13.82
C GLU A 548 29.01 57.33 -12.70
N ARG A 549 28.39 58.36 -12.12
CA ARG A 549 28.98 59.08 -11.00
C ARG A 549 28.94 58.27 -9.71
N ILE A 550 27.95 57.41 -9.48
CA ILE A 550 27.95 56.44 -8.38
C ILE A 550 29.08 55.42 -8.56
N ARG A 551 29.26 54.88 -9.78
CA ARG A 551 30.37 53.97 -10.11
C ARG A 551 31.74 54.59 -9.81
N GLN A 552 31.93 55.87 -10.14
CA GLN A 552 33.16 56.58 -9.81
C GLN A 552 33.38 56.73 -8.30
N ILE A 553 32.33 57.04 -7.53
CA ILE A 553 32.40 57.16 -6.07
C ILE A 553 32.73 55.80 -5.44
N GLU A 554 32.09 54.72 -5.90
CA GLU A 554 32.37 53.34 -5.49
C GLU A 554 33.84 52.95 -5.76
N ALA A 555 34.32 53.13 -6.99
CA ALA A 555 35.70 52.81 -7.35
C ALA A 555 36.71 53.61 -6.52
N LYS A 556 36.42 54.89 -6.25
CA LYS A 556 37.24 55.75 -5.39
C LYS A 556 37.23 55.27 -3.94
N ALA A 557 36.08 54.89 -3.40
CA ALA A 557 35.93 54.37 -2.04
C ALA A 557 36.66 53.03 -1.87
N LEU A 558 36.50 52.09 -2.81
CA LEU A 558 37.22 50.81 -2.84
C LEU A 558 38.74 51.04 -2.93
N ARG A 559 39.20 52.00 -3.74
CA ARG A 559 40.63 52.36 -3.80
C ARG A 559 41.17 52.88 -2.47
N LYS A 560 40.38 53.65 -1.72
CA LYS A 560 40.74 54.10 -0.36
C LYS A 560 40.77 52.95 0.64
N MET A 561 39.83 52.01 0.57
CA MET A 561 39.81 50.83 1.44
C MET A 561 41.01 49.89 1.18
N ARG A 562 41.50 49.83 -0.07
CA ARG A 562 42.71 49.08 -0.45
C ARG A 562 44.02 49.68 0.08
N HIS A 563 44.00 50.83 0.74
CA HIS A 563 45.21 51.43 1.31
C HIS A 563 45.77 50.54 2.46
N PRO A 564 47.09 50.30 2.55
CA PRO A 564 47.72 49.40 3.52
C PRO A 564 47.27 49.60 4.98
N THR A 565 47.03 50.83 5.41
CA THR A 565 46.57 51.16 6.76
C THR A 565 45.17 50.61 7.08
N ARG A 566 44.26 50.59 6.10
CA ARG A 566 42.85 50.17 6.28
C ARG A 566 42.68 48.69 5.99
N ILE A 567 43.36 48.18 4.97
CA ILE A 567 43.34 46.74 4.64
C ILE A 567 43.96 45.90 5.75
N ARG A 568 44.98 46.39 6.48
CA ARG A 568 45.56 45.68 7.64
C ARG A 568 44.53 45.35 8.73
N GLN A 569 43.51 46.19 8.91
CA GLN A 569 42.44 45.95 9.90
C GLN A 569 41.47 44.85 9.46
N LEU A 570 41.38 44.59 8.15
CA LEU A 570 40.52 43.56 7.55
C LEU A 570 41.29 42.30 7.14
N HIS A 571 42.63 42.37 7.04
CA HIS A 571 43.48 41.28 6.54
C HIS A 571 43.35 40.00 7.38
N GLY A 572 43.19 40.13 8.70
CA GLY A 572 43.04 38.97 9.61
C GLY A 572 41.77 38.13 9.38
N PHE A 573 40.78 38.65 8.64
CA PHE A 573 39.56 37.93 8.30
C PHE A 573 39.64 37.22 6.94
N PHE A 574 40.59 37.61 6.07
CA PHE A 574 40.81 36.93 4.79
C PHE A 574 41.51 35.57 4.97
N ASP A 575 42.33 35.43 6.02
CA ASP A 575 43.04 34.19 6.32
C ASP A 575 42.11 33.09 6.86
N ALA A 576 41.00 33.47 7.50
CA ALA A 576 39.95 32.54 7.95
C ALA A 576 39.21 31.88 6.78
N GLU A 577 38.87 32.63 5.72
CA GLU A 577 38.24 32.08 4.51
C GLU A 577 39.19 31.24 3.64
N GLN A 578 40.51 31.47 3.72
CA GLN A 578 41.47 30.62 3.02
C GLN A 578 41.64 29.25 3.67
N ILE A 579 41.49 29.14 4.99
CA ILE A 579 41.55 27.85 5.69
C ILE A 579 40.32 27.00 5.31
N ASP A 580 39.12 27.59 5.22
CA ASP A 580 37.91 26.88 4.77
C ASP A 580 37.93 26.54 3.27
N ASN A 581 38.42 27.44 2.42
CA ASN A 581 38.62 27.12 1.00
C ASN A 581 39.71 26.07 0.79
N ALA A 582 40.79 26.10 1.58
CA ALA A 582 41.85 25.08 1.55
C ALA A 582 41.37 23.75 2.12
N GLN A 583 40.54 23.72 3.16
CA GLN A 583 39.93 22.50 3.69
C GLN A 583 38.88 21.92 2.74
N ASN A 584 38.12 22.77 2.04
CA ASN A 584 37.21 22.34 0.97
C ASN A 584 37.96 21.83 -0.27
N LEU A 585 39.08 22.46 -0.64
CA LEU A 585 40.00 21.97 -1.66
C LEU A 585 40.69 20.67 -1.23
N LEU A 586 41.11 20.53 0.02
CA LEU A 586 41.70 19.30 0.58
C LEU A 586 40.67 18.18 0.71
N LYS A 587 39.39 18.47 0.99
CA LYS A 587 38.30 17.48 0.91
C LYS A 587 38.05 17.05 -0.54
N GLN A 588 38.09 17.97 -1.50
CA GLN A 588 38.00 17.63 -2.94
C GLN A 588 39.21 16.83 -3.44
N VAL A 589 40.41 17.11 -2.92
CA VAL A 589 41.64 16.39 -3.26
C VAL A 589 41.74 15.06 -2.52
N SER A 590 41.25 14.94 -1.29
CA SER A 590 41.20 13.67 -0.54
C SER A 590 40.13 12.71 -1.08
N MET A 591 39.05 13.24 -1.67
CA MET A 591 38.11 12.46 -2.51
C MET A 591 38.72 12.02 -3.85
N LYS A 592 39.89 12.55 -4.23
CA LYS A 592 40.72 12.08 -5.35
C LYS A 592 42.05 11.54 -4.81
N LYS A 593 42.03 10.38 -4.16
CA LYS A 593 43.28 9.63 -3.96
C LYS A 593 43.87 9.19 -5.31
N PRO A 594 45.20 9.00 -5.39
CA PRO A 594 45.97 9.27 -6.59
C PRO A 594 46.02 8.05 -7.51
N ASP A 595 45.60 8.20 -8.76
CA ASP A 595 46.12 7.35 -9.83
C ASP A 595 47.57 7.76 -10.08
N GLY A 596 48.47 6.85 -9.76
CA GLY A 596 49.87 6.97 -10.06
C GLY A 596 50.09 6.93 -11.57
N THR A 597 50.69 7.98 -12.11
CA THR A 597 51.62 7.90 -13.24
C THR A 597 52.28 9.26 -13.46
N THR A 598 53.58 9.33 -13.17
CA THR A 598 54.46 10.43 -13.55
C THR A 598 54.82 10.33 -15.03
N PRO A 599 54.60 11.37 -15.86
CA PRO A 599 55.30 11.49 -17.13
C PRO A 599 56.59 12.33 -16.95
N PRO A 600 57.68 12.05 -17.67
CA PRO A 600 58.96 12.72 -17.47
C PRO A 600 58.96 14.13 -18.07
N LEU A 601 59.70 15.02 -17.40
CA LEU A 601 59.98 16.39 -17.86
C LEU A 601 60.82 16.40 -19.15
N PRO A 602 60.62 17.38 -20.05
CA PRO A 602 61.43 17.51 -21.26
C PRO A 602 62.78 18.15 -20.90
N VAL A 603 63.86 17.46 -21.27
CA VAL A 603 65.20 18.05 -21.35
C VAL A 603 65.32 18.75 -22.71
N ARG A 604 65.93 19.94 -22.66
CA ARG A 604 66.29 20.86 -23.75
C ARG A 604 66.42 20.30 -25.16
#